data_AF-A0A6H2HAM4-F1
#
_entry.id   AF-A0A6H2HAM4-F1
#
_cell.length_a   1.000
_cell.length_b   1.000
_cell.length_c   1.000
_cell.angle_alpha   90.00
_cell.angle_beta   90.00
_cell.angle_gamma   90.00
#
_symmetry.space_group_name_H-M   'P 1'
#
loop_
_entity.id
_entity.type
_entity.pdbx_description
1 polymer ?
#
loop_
_entity_poly.entity_id
_entity_poly.type
_entity_poly.pdbx_seq_one_letter_code
_entity_poly.pdbx_strand_id
1 'polypeptide(L)'
;MSRFQIKPTSASESLLLILSAKQLAWLDPRSPAQWHVVALDARVEMAAAISALTAIAVRHKTHGWPGVAPATLCLAPDITQHWLQTPPLQTQSLKELHAVSSARAKTLFGPPQAHGEWSISASWNASKAFLCTAISPTQVALMATIAKTQKELGLVCGLTLVLQKLEHLFPKNGWLAILLADRFYIFQRQQGVNLSIRTVRLPEQASLASCEGLVFQEWQREMIRTQNFTENLYWLNTRPSMVLEPSRQSQQPSCKSKLHTLAWTTSGQTPKPSSASSDHENILNCAWLTRELLGDRYAI
;
A
#
# COMPACT_ATOMS: atom_id res chain seq x y z
N MET A 1 -23.60 -12.79 6.66
CA MET A 1 -22.42 -12.29 5.91
C MET A 1 -22.37 -10.78 6.04
N SER A 2 -21.46 -10.24 6.86
CA SER A 2 -21.31 -8.80 7.06
C SER A 2 -20.65 -8.18 5.81
N ARG A 3 -21.35 -7.28 5.12
CA ARG A 3 -20.80 -6.52 3.98
C ARG A 3 -19.93 -5.38 4.52
N PHE A 4 -18.62 -5.47 4.31
CA PHE A 4 -17.72 -4.34 4.53
C PHE A 4 -17.89 -3.34 3.39
N GLN A 5 -18.46 -2.17 3.67
CA GLN A 5 -18.52 -1.06 2.71
C GLN A 5 -17.36 -0.11 2.98
N ILE A 6 -16.52 0.11 1.97
CA ILE A 6 -15.44 1.11 2.00
C ILE A 6 -16.05 2.45 1.62
N LYS A 7 -16.16 3.40 2.56
CA LYS A 7 -16.53 4.79 2.27
C LYS A 7 -15.27 5.65 2.23
N PRO A 8 -15.06 6.52 1.22
CA PRO A 8 -13.98 7.49 1.24
C PRO A 8 -14.31 8.63 2.23
N THR A 9 -13.49 8.81 3.25
CA THR A 9 -13.56 9.92 4.23
C THR A 9 -12.71 11.11 3.81
N SER A 10 -13.21 12.33 4.04
CA SER A 10 -12.44 13.57 3.91
C SER A 10 -11.30 13.59 4.93
N ALA A 11 -10.07 13.84 4.46
CA ALA A 11 -8.84 13.45 5.13
C ALA A 11 -8.37 14.34 6.32
N SER A 12 -9.13 15.32 6.78
CA SER A 12 -8.58 16.30 7.73
C SER A 12 -8.59 15.88 9.21
N GLU A 13 -9.31 14.82 9.61
CA GLU A 13 -9.44 14.49 11.05
C GLU A 13 -9.43 12.99 11.37
N SER A 14 -9.26 12.11 10.39
CA SER A 14 -9.38 10.67 10.61
C SER A 14 -8.09 10.08 11.20
N LEU A 15 -8.22 9.30 12.28
CA LEU A 15 -7.09 8.53 12.82
C LEU A 15 -6.69 7.45 11.83
N LEU A 16 -5.45 7.48 11.33
CA LEU A 16 -4.91 6.41 10.49
C LEU A 16 -4.17 5.38 11.34
N LEU A 17 -4.64 4.15 11.25
CA LEU A 17 -4.06 2.96 11.87
C LEU A 17 -3.45 2.12 10.74
N ILE A 18 -2.25 1.60 10.91
CA ILE A 18 -1.63 0.65 9.98
C ILE A 18 -1.53 -0.70 10.67
N LEU A 19 -2.07 -1.73 10.02
CA LEU A 19 -1.94 -3.09 10.49
C LEU A 19 -1.12 -3.93 9.52
N SER A 20 -0.10 -4.59 10.05
CA SER A 20 0.71 -5.60 9.37
C SER A 20 0.59 -6.94 10.09
N ALA A 21 1.19 -7.99 9.52
CA ALA A 21 1.25 -9.30 10.16
C ALA A 21 2.02 -9.28 11.49
N LYS A 22 2.95 -8.35 11.66
CA LYS A 22 3.86 -8.28 12.81
C LYS A 22 3.62 -7.08 13.72
N GLN A 23 2.82 -6.10 13.31
CA GLN A 23 2.69 -4.85 14.06
C GLN A 23 1.40 -4.10 13.78
N LEU A 24 0.98 -3.33 14.79
CA LEU A 24 0.00 -2.26 14.66
C LEU A 24 0.72 -0.93 14.91
N ALA A 25 0.63 -0.02 13.95
CA ALA A 25 1.19 1.32 14.08
C ALA A 25 0.09 2.39 13.93
N TRP A 26 0.26 3.54 14.56
CA TRP A 26 -0.59 4.70 14.35
C TRP A 26 0.14 6.00 14.61
N LEU A 27 -0.34 7.06 13.96
CA LEU A 27 0.15 8.41 14.16
C LEU A 27 -0.68 9.09 15.25
N ASP A 28 -0.03 9.75 16.21
CA ASP A 28 -0.74 10.68 17.09
C ASP A 28 -1.04 11.97 16.30
N PRO A 29 -2.30 12.30 16.01
CA PRO A 29 -2.65 13.51 15.26
C PRO A 29 -2.28 14.82 15.99
N ARG A 30 -2.07 14.79 17.31
CA ARG A 30 -1.59 15.96 18.08
C ARG A 30 -0.08 16.14 17.98
N SER A 31 0.63 15.04 17.75
CA SER A 31 2.06 15.01 17.56
C SER A 31 2.32 14.22 16.29
N PRO A 32 2.10 14.80 15.09
CA PRO A 32 2.23 14.05 13.84
C PRO A 32 3.66 13.53 13.63
N ALA A 33 4.64 13.92 14.44
CA ALA A 33 5.99 13.38 14.44
C ALA A 33 6.14 12.10 15.26
N GLN A 34 5.12 11.72 16.04
CA GLN A 34 5.18 10.61 16.97
C GLN A 34 4.35 9.42 16.46
N TRP A 35 5.08 8.40 16.09
CA TRP A 35 4.54 7.09 15.80
C TRP A 35 4.49 6.23 17.05
N HIS A 36 3.38 5.56 17.22
CA HIS A 36 3.26 4.48 18.18
C HIS A 36 3.22 3.17 17.41
N VAL A 37 4.00 2.19 17.88
CA VAL A 37 4.09 0.87 17.28
C VAL A 37 3.95 -0.16 18.38
N VAL A 38 3.08 -1.13 18.15
CA VAL A 38 2.89 -2.30 19.01
C VAL A 38 3.22 -3.53 18.17
N ALA A 39 4.25 -4.27 18.59
CA ALA A 39 4.56 -5.56 17.99
C ALA A 39 3.42 -6.55 18.29
N LEU A 40 3.01 -7.28 17.26
CA LEU A 40 2.04 -8.36 17.33
C LEU A 40 2.84 -9.67 17.32
N ASP A 41 2.80 -10.39 18.43
CA ASP A 41 3.38 -11.73 18.52
C ASP A 41 2.42 -12.74 17.86
N ALA A 42 2.98 -13.63 17.04
CA ALA A 42 2.27 -14.62 16.22
C ALA A 42 1.39 -15.60 17.02
N ARG A 43 1.51 -15.60 18.35
CA ARG A 43 0.74 -16.47 19.27
C ARG A 43 -0.34 -15.72 20.07
N VAL A 44 -0.34 -14.38 20.08
CA VAL A 44 -1.23 -13.50 20.89
C VAL A 44 -1.98 -12.47 20.01
N GLU A 45 -2.01 -12.73 18.71
CA GLU A 45 -2.22 -11.77 17.61
C GLU A 45 -3.48 -10.89 17.72
N MET A 46 -4.59 -11.44 18.22
CA MET A 46 -5.88 -10.75 18.20
C MET A 46 -6.16 -9.94 19.47
N ALA A 47 -5.89 -10.50 20.65
CA ALA A 47 -6.17 -9.83 21.92
C ALA A 47 -5.27 -8.59 22.11
N ALA A 48 -4.00 -8.68 21.72
CA ALA A 48 -3.06 -7.56 21.79
C ALA A 48 -3.48 -6.41 20.86
N ALA A 49 -3.84 -6.71 19.61
CA ALA A 49 -4.31 -5.70 18.66
C ALA A 49 -5.61 -5.03 19.14
N ILE A 50 -6.59 -5.82 19.61
CA ILE A 50 -7.85 -5.29 20.15
C ILE A 50 -7.60 -4.44 21.39
N SER A 51 -6.74 -4.89 22.31
CA SER A 51 -6.39 -4.15 23.52
C SER A 51 -5.73 -2.81 23.18
N ALA A 52 -4.76 -2.81 22.26
CA ALA A 52 -4.11 -1.59 21.77
C ALA A 52 -5.13 -0.64 21.14
N LEU A 53 -6.02 -1.13 20.27
CA LEU A 53 -7.05 -0.33 19.62
C LEU A 53 -8.10 0.20 20.61
N THR A 54 -8.43 -0.58 21.62
CA THR A 54 -9.32 -0.18 22.71
C THR A 54 -8.65 0.90 23.57
N ALA A 55 -7.36 0.76 23.87
CA ALA A 55 -6.60 1.77 24.59
C ALA A 55 -6.52 3.09 23.80
N ILE A 56 -6.32 3.02 22.48
CA ILE A 56 -6.36 4.17 21.58
C ILE A 56 -7.75 4.80 21.60
N ALA A 57 -8.82 4.00 21.48
CA ALA A 57 -10.21 4.44 21.56
C ALA A 57 -10.52 5.18 22.87
N VAL A 58 -10.07 4.60 23.99
CA VAL A 58 -10.27 5.16 25.33
C VAL A 58 -9.52 6.47 25.47
N ARG A 59 -8.25 6.54 25.05
CA ARG A 59 -7.46 7.78 25.04
C ARG A 59 -8.13 8.88 24.23
N HIS A 60 -8.72 8.54 23.08
CA HIS A 60 -9.47 9.51 22.27
C HIS A 60 -10.70 10.05 23.01
N LYS A 61 -11.45 9.19 23.69
CA LYS A 61 -12.62 9.61 24.49
C LYS A 61 -12.23 10.46 25.70
N THR A 62 -11.19 10.09 26.44
CA THR A 62 -10.80 10.78 27.68
C THR A 62 -10.18 12.15 27.43
N HIS A 63 -9.54 12.37 26.28
CA HIS A 63 -8.88 13.63 25.97
C HIS A 63 -9.73 14.61 25.15
N GLY A 64 -11.06 14.46 25.15
CA GLY A 64 -11.99 15.48 24.66
C GLY A 64 -11.90 15.78 23.17
N TRP A 65 -11.55 14.78 22.35
CA TRP A 65 -11.67 14.94 20.91
C TRP A 65 -13.14 15.18 20.52
N PRO A 66 -13.46 16.33 19.87
CA PRO A 66 -14.82 16.64 19.50
C PRO A 66 -15.26 15.67 18.38
N GLY A 67 -16.16 14.74 18.72
CA GLY A 67 -16.60 13.67 17.82
C GLY A 67 -15.61 12.51 17.77
N VAL A 68 -16.13 11.28 17.72
CA VAL A 68 -15.32 10.10 17.40
C VAL A 68 -14.94 10.26 15.94
N ALA A 69 -13.81 10.92 15.65
CA ALA A 69 -13.38 11.06 14.28
C ALA A 69 -13.25 9.66 13.67
N PRO A 70 -13.76 9.44 12.45
CA PRO A 70 -13.74 8.13 11.82
C PRO A 70 -12.30 7.64 11.75
N ALA A 71 -12.04 6.43 12.23
CA ALA A 71 -10.71 5.83 12.14
C ALA A 71 -10.61 5.09 10.81
N THR A 72 -9.48 5.19 10.12
CA THR A 72 -9.17 4.40 8.93
C THR A 72 -8.09 3.38 9.29
N LEU A 73 -8.40 2.11 9.11
CA LEU A 73 -7.43 1.03 9.19
C LEU A 73 -6.86 0.74 7.80
N CYS A 74 -5.59 1.04 7.63
CA CYS A 74 -4.80 0.71 6.48
C CYS A 74 -4.11 -0.65 6.67
N LEU A 75 -4.46 -1.61 5.81
CA LEU A 75 -3.82 -2.91 5.78
C LEU A 75 -2.50 -2.83 5.03
N ALA A 76 -1.44 -3.30 5.66
CA ALA A 76 -0.11 -3.34 5.09
C ALA A 76 0.00 -4.45 4.03
N PRO A 77 0.98 -4.32 3.10
CA PRO A 77 1.15 -5.26 2.00
C PRO A 77 1.39 -6.71 2.41
N ASP A 78 1.96 -6.96 3.59
CA ASP A 78 2.28 -8.30 4.10
C ASP A 78 1.04 -9.13 4.41
N ILE A 79 -0.08 -8.49 4.70
CA ILE A 79 -1.37 -9.13 4.98
C ILE A 79 -2.36 -9.05 3.81
N THR A 80 -2.03 -8.35 2.73
CA THR A 80 -2.90 -8.22 1.56
C THR A 80 -2.31 -8.91 0.32
N GLN A 81 -3.18 -9.50 -0.48
CA GLN A 81 -2.84 -10.04 -1.78
C GLN A 81 -3.50 -9.21 -2.88
N HIS A 82 -2.75 -8.90 -3.94
CA HIS A 82 -3.24 -8.05 -5.04
C HIS A 82 -3.05 -8.73 -6.38
N TRP A 83 -4.03 -8.52 -7.26
CA TRP A 83 -3.95 -8.91 -8.67
C TRP A 83 -4.87 -8.01 -9.49
N LEU A 84 -4.60 -7.93 -10.79
CA LEU A 84 -5.55 -7.34 -11.73
C LEU A 84 -6.48 -8.43 -12.25
N GLN A 85 -7.76 -8.12 -12.29
CA GLN A 85 -8.80 -8.97 -12.84
C GLN A 85 -9.34 -8.32 -14.11
N THR A 86 -9.23 -9.04 -15.23
CA THR A 86 -9.99 -8.71 -16.44
C THR A 86 -11.39 -9.30 -16.31
N PRO A 87 -12.46 -8.50 -16.45
CA PRO A 87 -13.82 -9.03 -16.42
C PRO A 87 -14.05 -9.96 -17.61
N PRO A 88 -14.77 -11.09 -17.45
CA PRO A 88 -15.24 -11.89 -18.58
C PRO A 88 -16.09 -11.05 -19.54
N LEU A 89 -16.05 -11.41 -20.82
CA LEU A 89 -16.95 -10.82 -21.81
C LEU A 89 -18.39 -11.01 -21.35
N GLN A 90 -19.22 -9.98 -21.55
CA GLN A 90 -20.64 -9.99 -21.23
C GLN A 90 -20.97 -10.22 -19.74
N THR A 91 -20.08 -9.84 -18.81
CA THR A 91 -20.41 -9.85 -17.37
C THR A 91 -21.68 -9.03 -17.11
N GLN A 92 -22.71 -9.66 -16.56
CA GLN A 92 -24.02 -9.04 -16.32
C GLN A 92 -24.21 -8.57 -14.87
N SER A 93 -23.38 -9.05 -13.94
CA SER A 93 -23.60 -8.78 -12.51
C SER A 93 -22.32 -8.63 -11.69
N LEU A 94 -22.43 -7.87 -10.60
CA LEU A 94 -21.39 -7.79 -9.58
C LEU A 94 -21.10 -9.16 -8.94
N LYS A 95 -22.11 -10.05 -8.87
CA LYS A 95 -21.97 -11.41 -8.34
C LYS A 95 -21.02 -12.24 -9.21
N GLU A 96 -21.09 -12.11 -10.54
CA GLU A 96 -20.16 -12.78 -11.46
C GLU A 96 -18.73 -12.27 -11.27
N LEU A 97 -18.54 -10.96 -11.16
CA LEU A 97 -17.21 -10.38 -10.92
C LEU A 97 -16.60 -10.90 -9.62
N HIS A 98 -17.40 -10.98 -8.55
CA HIS A 98 -16.97 -11.59 -7.30
C HIS A 98 -16.61 -13.07 -7.47
N ALA A 99 -17.46 -13.86 -8.12
CA ALA A 99 -17.23 -15.30 -8.30
C ALA A 99 -15.93 -15.57 -9.07
N VAL A 100 -15.69 -14.84 -10.16
CA VAL A 100 -14.48 -14.97 -10.98
C VAL A 100 -13.25 -14.50 -10.20
N SER A 101 -13.35 -13.39 -9.47
CA SER A 101 -12.24 -12.90 -8.63
C SER A 101 -11.90 -13.89 -7.51
N SER A 102 -12.91 -14.50 -6.88
CA SER A 102 -12.74 -15.55 -5.87
C SER A 102 -12.08 -16.80 -6.44
N ALA A 103 -12.51 -17.24 -7.63
CA ALA A 103 -11.88 -18.37 -8.32
C ALA A 103 -10.40 -18.06 -8.63
N ARG A 104 -10.13 -16.87 -9.15
CA ARG A 104 -8.76 -16.43 -9.47
C ARG A 104 -7.88 -16.35 -8.23
N ALA A 105 -8.39 -15.84 -7.11
CA ALA A 105 -7.65 -15.80 -5.84
C ALA A 105 -7.26 -17.20 -5.36
N LYS A 106 -8.20 -18.17 -5.43
CA LYS A 106 -7.91 -19.58 -5.10
C LYS A 106 -6.82 -20.18 -6.00
N THR A 107 -6.80 -19.84 -7.30
CA THR A 107 -5.75 -20.28 -8.22
C THR A 107 -4.40 -19.65 -7.93
N LEU A 108 -4.35 -18.35 -7.65
CA LEU A 108 -3.10 -17.61 -7.46
C LEU A 108 -2.45 -17.85 -6.09
N PHE A 109 -3.26 -17.97 -5.05
CA PHE A 109 -2.79 -17.98 -3.66
C PHE A 109 -3.12 -19.29 -2.91
N GLY A 110 -3.73 -20.24 -3.60
CA GLY A 110 -4.21 -21.49 -3.00
C GLY A 110 -5.48 -21.29 -2.14
N PRO A 111 -5.96 -22.38 -1.51
CA PRO A 111 -7.00 -22.28 -0.50
C PRO A 111 -6.47 -21.46 0.70
N PRO A 112 -7.32 -20.64 1.35
CA PRO A 112 -6.91 -19.95 2.55
C PRO A 112 -6.50 -20.94 3.64
N GLN A 113 -5.45 -20.62 4.40
CA GLN A 113 -4.89 -21.50 5.43
C GLN A 113 -5.86 -21.81 6.58
N ALA A 114 -6.89 -20.97 6.77
CA ALA A 114 -7.98 -21.20 7.72
C ALA A 114 -9.26 -21.57 6.97
N HIS A 115 -10.10 -22.42 7.57
CA HIS A 115 -11.41 -22.78 7.03
C HIS A 115 -12.22 -21.51 6.68
N GLY A 116 -12.49 -21.29 5.40
CA GLY A 116 -13.22 -20.12 4.93
C GLY A 116 -12.92 -19.77 3.48
N GLU A 117 -13.38 -18.58 3.07
CA GLU A 117 -13.12 -18.02 1.75
C GLU A 117 -12.31 -16.71 1.87
N TRP A 118 -11.47 -16.45 0.87
CA TRP A 118 -10.82 -15.15 0.72
C TRP A 118 -11.86 -14.02 0.76
N SER A 119 -11.65 -13.00 1.59
CA SER A 119 -12.45 -11.78 1.52
C SER A 119 -11.84 -10.85 0.49
N ILE A 120 -12.62 -10.52 -0.53
CA ILE A 120 -12.15 -9.79 -1.70
C ILE A 120 -12.87 -8.45 -1.80
N SER A 121 -12.08 -7.39 -1.96
CA SER A 121 -12.53 -6.06 -2.32
C SER A 121 -11.85 -5.62 -3.62
N ALA A 122 -12.54 -4.84 -4.43
CA ALA A 122 -12.00 -4.35 -5.69
C ALA A 122 -12.68 -3.06 -6.14
N SER A 123 -12.02 -2.34 -7.05
CA SER A 123 -12.64 -1.25 -7.82
C SER A 123 -13.49 -1.82 -8.95
N TRP A 124 -14.55 -2.57 -8.60
CA TRP A 124 -15.35 -3.38 -9.52
C TRP A 124 -15.69 -2.65 -10.82
N ASN A 125 -15.35 -3.27 -11.95
CA ASN A 125 -15.65 -2.74 -13.27
C ASN A 125 -16.00 -3.88 -14.23
N ALA A 126 -17.15 -3.80 -14.89
CA ALA A 126 -17.62 -4.84 -15.80
C ALA A 126 -16.97 -4.75 -17.20
N SER A 127 -16.31 -3.64 -17.54
CA SER A 127 -15.83 -3.35 -18.89
C SER A 127 -14.31 -3.22 -19.00
N LYS A 128 -13.62 -3.03 -17.87
CA LYS A 128 -12.17 -2.78 -17.83
C LYS A 128 -11.52 -3.60 -16.74
N ALA A 129 -10.23 -3.88 -16.90
CA ALA A 129 -9.45 -4.50 -15.84
C ALA A 129 -9.50 -3.66 -14.55
N PHE A 130 -9.60 -4.33 -13.41
CA PHE A 130 -9.68 -3.70 -12.10
C PHE A 130 -8.75 -4.36 -11.09
N LEU A 131 -8.32 -3.59 -10.08
CA LEU A 131 -7.45 -4.08 -9.02
C LEU A 131 -8.27 -4.77 -7.94
N CYS A 132 -7.96 -6.03 -7.71
CA CYS A 132 -8.48 -6.81 -6.60
C CYS A 132 -7.50 -6.79 -5.43
N THR A 133 -8.07 -6.81 -4.22
CA THR A 133 -7.36 -7.02 -2.97
C THR A 133 -8.05 -8.14 -2.21
N ALA A 134 -7.30 -9.15 -1.78
CA ALA A 134 -7.77 -10.22 -0.92
C ALA A 134 -7.07 -10.21 0.43
N ILE A 135 -7.81 -10.60 1.47
CA ILE A 135 -7.32 -10.89 2.81
C ILE A 135 -7.82 -12.25 3.28
N SER A 136 -7.05 -12.90 4.16
CA SER A 136 -7.35 -14.24 4.65
C SER A 136 -8.51 -14.23 5.65
N PRO A 137 -9.24 -15.36 5.82
CA PRO A 137 -10.31 -15.47 6.82
C PRO A 137 -9.88 -15.10 8.24
N THR A 138 -8.65 -15.45 8.62
CA THR A 138 -8.06 -15.10 9.92
C THR A 138 -7.98 -13.59 10.11
N GLN A 139 -7.53 -12.87 9.08
CA GLN A 139 -7.46 -11.41 9.09
C GLN A 139 -8.86 -10.79 9.12
N VAL A 140 -9.83 -11.37 8.42
CA VAL A 140 -11.23 -10.91 8.46
C VAL A 140 -11.81 -11.03 9.87
N ALA A 141 -11.54 -12.13 10.57
CA ALA A 141 -12.01 -12.31 11.96
C ALA A 141 -11.40 -11.27 12.90
N LEU A 142 -10.12 -10.97 12.73
CA LEU A 142 -9.44 -9.87 13.43
C LEU A 142 -10.14 -8.54 13.14
N MET A 143 -10.41 -8.24 11.85
CA MET A 143 -11.04 -6.98 11.44
C MET A 143 -12.45 -6.85 12.00
N ALA A 144 -13.24 -7.92 11.97
CA ALA A 144 -14.58 -7.96 12.53
C ALA A 144 -14.57 -7.69 14.03
N THR A 145 -13.54 -8.14 14.74
CA THR A 145 -13.43 -7.90 16.19
C THR A 145 -13.04 -6.45 16.48
N ILE A 146 -12.14 -5.88 15.69
CA ILE A 146 -11.80 -4.46 15.77
C ILE A 146 -13.01 -3.58 15.44
N ALA A 147 -13.78 -3.91 14.41
CA ALA A 147 -14.97 -3.16 14.03
C ALA A 147 -16.07 -3.18 15.11
N LYS A 148 -16.10 -4.19 15.98
CA LYS A 148 -17.02 -4.20 17.14
C LYS A 148 -16.64 -3.16 18.20
N THR A 149 -15.35 -2.87 18.36
CA THR A 149 -14.87 -1.85 19.30
C THR A 149 -14.94 -0.44 18.71
N GLN A 150 -14.94 -0.32 17.37
CA GLN A 150 -14.97 0.94 16.64
C GLN A 150 -16.08 0.95 15.57
N LYS A 151 -17.20 1.62 15.87
CA LYS A 151 -18.39 1.67 15.00
C LYS A 151 -18.13 2.33 13.63
N GLU A 152 -17.15 3.23 13.53
CA GLU A 152 -16.82 3.99 12.32
C GLU A 152 -15.38 3.70 11.85
N LEU A 153 -15.03 2.41 11.78
CA LEU A 153 -13.75 1.99 11.22
C LEU A 153 -13.86 1.83 9.69
N GLY A 154 -13.26 2.77 8.95
CA GLY A 154 -12.96 2.59 7.53
C GLY A 154 -11.84 1.58 7.34
N LEU A 155 -11.91 0.77 6.28
CA LEU A 155 -10.87 -0.20 5.93
C LEU A 155 -10.33 0.12 4.53
N VAL A 156 -9.02 0.20 4.41
CA VAL A 156 -8.33 0.42 3.13
C VAL A 156 -7.07 -0.43 3.08
N CYS A 157 -6.58 -0.81 1.90
CA CYS A 157 -5.24 -1.39 1.77
C CYS A 157 -4.24 -0.32 1.36
N GLY A 158 -2.98 -0.45 1.79
CA GLY A 158 -1.94 0.55 1.53
C GLY A 158 -1.76 0.83 0.04
N LEU A 159 -1.75 -0.22 -0.81
CA LEU A 159 -1.61 -0.05 -2.26
C LEU A 159 -2.78 0.72 -2.87
N THR A 160 -4.03 0.38 -2.54
CA THR A 160 -5.20 1.11 -3.05
C THR A 160 -5.21 2.55 -2.54
N LEU A 161 -4.81 2.79 -1.30
CA LEU A 161 -4.72 4.16 -0.77
C LEU A 161 -3.69 4.99 -1.55
N VAL A 162 -2.49 4.45 -1.79
CA VAL A 162 -1.46 5.09 -2.61
C VAL A 162 -1.99 5.38 -4.00
N LEU A 163 -2.60 4.37 -4.65
CA LEU A 163 -3.15 4.53 -5.99
C LEU A 163 -4.21 5.62 -6.04
N GLN A 164 -5.15 5.62 -5.11
CA GLN A 164 -6.22 6.62 -5.07
C GLN A 164 -5.72 8.04 -4.77
N LYS A 165 -4.81 8.19 -3.80
CA LYS A 165 -4.35 9.52 -3.35
C LYS A 165 -3.38 10.15 -4.33
N LEU A 166 -2.56 9.34 -5.01
CA LEU A 166 -1.51 9.80 -5.89
C LEU A 166 -1.81 9.58 -7.37
N GLU A 167 -3.03 9.19 -7.73
CA GLU A 167 -3.40 8.90 -9.12
C GLU A 167 -3.06 10.03 -10.08
N HIS A 168 -3.27 11.28 -9.66
CA HIS A 168 -2.99 12.48 -10.44
C HIS A 168 -1.50 12.69 -10.75
N LEU A 169 -0.60 12.05 -10.00
CA LEU A 169 0.86 12.12 -10.22
C LEU A 169 1.36 11.01 -11.13
N PHE A 170 0.56 9.98 -11.39
CA PHE A 170 1.01 8.83 -12.12
C PHE A 170 0.92 9.01 -13.63
N PRO A 171 1.83 8.37 -14.38
CA PRO A 171 1.78 8.43 -15.83
C PRO A 171 0.49 7.82 -16.36
N LYS A 172 -0.12 8.47 -17.35
CA LYS A 172 -1.23 7.86 -18.10
C LYS A 172 -0.76 6.67 -18.93
N ASN A 173 0.48 6.68 -19.42
CA ASN A 173 1.06 5.64 -20.25
C ASN A 173 2.47 5.28 -19.78
N GLY A 174 2.84 4.00 -19.86
CA GLY A 174 4.17 3.50 -19.52
C GLY A 174 4.16 2.66 -18.25
N TRP A 175 5.31 2.56 -17.59
CA TRP A 175 5.49 1.70 -16.42
C TRP A 175 5.52 2.50 -15.13
N LEU A 176 4.91 1.96 -14.07
CA LEU A 176 4.89 2.54 -12.73
C LEU A 176 5.32 1.48 -11.72
N ALA A 177 6.44 1.72 -11.04
CA ALA A 177 6.89 0.95 -9.89
C ALA A 177 6.50 1.68 -8.59
N ILE A 178 5.88 0.96 -7.66
CA ILE A 178 5.54 1.46 -6.32
C ILE A 178 6.16 0.53 -5.30
N LEU A 179 7.11 1.04 -4.51
CA LEU A 179 7.69 0.33 -3.37
C LEU A 179 6.90 0.66 -2.11
N LEU A 180 6.29 -0.35 -1.49
CA LEU A 180 5.51 -0.28 -0.23
C LEU A 180 5.99 -1.34 0.75
N ALA A 181 6.48 -0.89 1.92
CA ALA A 181 7.00 -1.78 2.96
C ALA A 181 8.02 -2.80 2.42
N ASP A 182 7.72 -4.10 2.50
CA ASP A 182 8.61 -5.20 2.11
C ASP A 182 8.45 -5.66 0.66
N ARG A 183 7.74 -4.90 -0.19
CA ARG A 183 7.51 -5.30 -1.58
C ARG A 183 7.38 -4.13 -2.53
N PHE A 184 7.57 -4.40 -3.81
CA PHE A 184 7.21 -3.46 -4.86
C PHE A 184 6.20 -4.05 -5.82
N TYR A 185 5.48 -3.13 -6.48
CA TYR A 185 4.47 -3.40 -7.47
C TYR A 185 4.88 -2.71 -8.76
N ILE A 186 4.98 -3.46 -9.86
CA ILE A 186 5.18 -2.90 -11.20
C ILE A 186 3.84 -2.96 -11.93
N PHE A 187 3.39 -1.81 -12.40
CA PHE A 187 2.20 -1.65 -13.21
C PHE A 187 2.58 -1.26 -14.62
N GLN A 188 1.93 -1.89 -15.59
CA GLN A 188 1.84 -1.37 -16.94
C GLN A 188 0.59 -0.53 -17.05
N ARG A 189 0.71 0.71 -17.53
CA ARG A 189 -0.41 1.65 -17.67
C ARG A 189 -0.62 2.07 -19.12
N GLN A 190 -1.88 2.16 -19.52
CA GLN A 190 -2.30 2.73 -20.80
C GLN A 190 -3.57 3.55 -20.60
N GLN A 191 -3.53 4.82 -21.02
CA GLN A 191 -4.63 5.78 -20.85
C GLN A 191 -5.16 5.85 -19.41
N GLY A 192 -4.27 5.72 -18.42
CA GLY A 192 -4.62 5.71 -17.00
C GLY A 192 -5.12 4.36 -16.48
N VAL A 193 -5.34 3.35 -17.34
CA VAL A 193 -5.79 2.02 -16.94
C VAL A 193 -4.59 1.12 -16.66
N ASN A 194 -4.65 0.35 -15.57
CA ASN A 194 -3.64 -0.68 -15.26
C ASN A 194 -3.92 -1.94 -16.09
N LEU A 195 -2.98 -2.34 -16.94
CA LEU A 195 -3.09 -3.50 -17.82
C LEU A 195 -2.46 -4.75 -17.23
N SER A 196 -1.37 -4.59 -16.47
CA SER A 196 -0.70 -5.68 -15.78
C SER A 196 -0.15 -5.21 -14.45
N ILE A 197 -0.01 -6.16 -13.52
CA ILE A 197 0.60 -5.96 -12.21
C ILE A 197 1.55 -7.12 -11.94
N ARG A 198 2.73 -6.78 -11.45
CA ARG A 198 3.72 -7.71 -10.93
C ARG A 198 4.04 -7.32 -9.50
N THR A 199 3.98 -8.27 -8.58
CA THR A 199 4.31 -8.07 -7.17
C THR A 199 5.57 -8.84 -6.83
N VAL A 200 6.54 -8.17 -6.20
CA VAL A 200 7.83 -8.78 -5.86
C VAL A 200 8.15 -8.46 -4.42
N ARG A 201 8.40 -9.51 -3.64
CA ARG A 201 8.84 -9.37 -2.25
C ARG A 201 10.32 -9.04 -2.21
N LEU A 202 10.66 -8.06 -1.38
CA LEU A 202 12.02 -7.65 -1.13
C LEU A 202 12.60 -8.39 0.07
N PRO A 203 13.92 -8.64 0.10
CA PRO A 203 14.62 -9.01 1.32
C PRO A 203 14.41 -7.98 2.42
N GLU A 204 14.31 -8.44 3.69
CA GLU A 204 14.01 -7.60 4.86
C GLU A 204 15.03 -6.45 5.03
N GLN A 205 16.29 -6.68 4.65
CA GLN A 205 17.40 -5.71 4.76
C GLN A 205 17.83 -5.13 3.40
N ALA A 206 16.94 -5.13 2.40
CA ALA A 206 17.28 -4.61 1.07
C ALA A 206 17.56 -3.09 1.12
N SER A 207 18.80 -2.70 0.81
CA SER A 207 19.18 -1.30 0.61
C SER A 207 18.38 -0.67 -0.54
N LEU A 208 18.30 0.66 -0.58
CA LEU A 208 17.60 1.36 -1.67
C LEU A 208 18.21 1.02 -3.04
N ALA A 209 19.54 1.06 -3.17
CA ALA A 209 20.23 0.70 -4.41
C ALA A 209 19.94 -0.75 -4.84
N SER A 210 19.86 -1.68 -3.87
CA SER A 210 19.48 -3.07 -4.15
C SER A 210 18.03 -3.17 -4.63
N CYS A 211 17.12 -2.39 -4.05
CA CYS A 211 15.73 -2.33 -4.50
C CYS A 211 15.64 -1.80 -5.95
N GLU A 212 16.41 -0.75 -6.27
CA GLU A 212 16.45 -0.15 -7.61
C GLU A 212 16.88 -1.18 -8.67
N GLY A 213 17.95 -1.91 -8.40
CA GLY A 213 18.41 -2.99 -9.28
C GLY A 213 17.36 -4.09 -9.47
N LEU A 214 16.68 -4.51 -8.41
CA LEU A 214 15.65 -5.56 -8.47
C LEU A 214 14.42 -5.12 -9.29
N VAL A 215 13.93 -3.90 -9.07
CA VAL A 215 12.81 -3.37 -9.84
C VAL A 215 13.19 -3.22 -11.31
N PHE A 216 14.40 -2.77 -11.61
CA PHE A 216 14.86 -2.67 -13.00
C PHE A 216 14.86 -4.04 -13.69
N GLN A 217 15.38 -5.08 -13.02
CA GLN A 217 15.36 -6.46 -13.54
C GLN A 217 13.94 -6.97 -13.75
N GLU A 218 13.04 -6.75 -12.80
CA GLU A 218 11.66 -7.22 -12.90
C GLU A 218 10.86 -6.42 -13.94
N TRP A 219 11.15 -5.13 -14.11
CA TRP A 219 10.59 -4.32 -15.19
C TRP A 219 11.00 -4.86 -16.56
N GLN A 220 12.28 -5.18 -16.77
CA GLN A 220 12.76 -5.78 -18.02
C GLN A 220 12.07 -7.12 -18.32
N ARG A 221 11.89 -7.97 -17.30
CA ARG A 221 11.16 -9.23 -17.44
C ARG A 221 9.71 -8.99 -17.85
N GLU A 222 9.04 -8.00 -17.26
CA GLU A 222 7.66 -7.67 -17.57
C GLU A 222 7.50 -7.03 -18.96
N MET A 223 8.48 -6.22 -19.43
CA MET A 223 8.50 -5.73 -20.80
C MET A 223 8.52 -6.88 -21.82
N ILE A 224 9.39 -7.87 -21.61
CA ILE A 224 9.49 -9.06 -22.47
C ILE A 224 8.18 -9.85 -22.41
N ARG A 225 7.65 -10.10 -21.21
CA ARG A 225 6.41 -10.88 -21.00
C ARG A 225 5.19 -10.23 -21.66
N THR A 226 5.11 -8.91 -21.63
CA THR A 226 3.97 -8.14 -22.17
C THR A 226 4.18 -7.64 -23.59
N GLN A 227 5.39 -7.81 -24.15
CA GLN A 227 5.81 -7.25 -25.44
C GLN A 227 5.60 -5.73 -25.54
N ASN A 228 5.68 -5.02 -24.42
CA ASN A 228 5.51 -3.57 -24.36
C ASN A 228 6.83 -2.90 -23.91
N PHE A 229 7.53 -2.33 -24.88
CA PHE A 229 8.90 -1.82 -24.73
C PHE A 229 8.97 -0.30 -24.53
N THR A 230 7.97 0.31 -23.88
CA THR A 230 8.08 1.75 -23.56
C THR A 230 9.27 2.02 -22.64
N GLU A 231 10.10 3.00 -22.98
CA GLU A 231 11.38 3.28 -22.31
C GLU A 231 11.25 3.96 -20.93
N ASN A 232 10.03 4.33 -20.51
CA ASN A 232 9.80 5.11 -19.29
C ASN A 232 9.32 4.23 -18.13
N LEU A 233 10.09 4.24 -17.04
CA LEU A 233 9.71 3.68 -15.75
C LEU A 233 9.62 4.80 -14.71
N TYR A 234 8.42 5.01 -14.18
CA TYR A 234 8.17 5.92 -13.08
C TYR A 234 8.28 5.15 -11.78
N TRP A 235 8.99 5.69 -10.81
CA TRP A 235 9.27 5.02 -9.54
C TRP A 235 8.78 5.86 -8.37
N LEU A 236 7.95 5.26 -7.50
CA LEU A 236 7.59 5.80 -6.21
C LEU A 236 8.17 4.96 -5.08
N ASN A 237 9.14 5.52 -4.34
CA ASN A 237 9.57 4.94 -3.07
C ASN A 237 8.73 5.51 -1.94
N THR A 238 7.97 4.65 -1.25
CA THR A 238 7.29 5.08 -0.03
C THR A 238 8.07 4.79 1.24
N ARG A 239 9.13 3.96 1.21
CA ARG A 239 9.96 3.71 2.42
C ARG A 239 10.55 5.01 2.95
N PRO A 240 10.56 5.23 4.27
CA PRO A 240 11.24 6.37 4.86
C PRO A 240 12.73 6.28 4.52
N SER A 241 13.24 7.32 3.83
CA SER A 241 14.68 7.51 3.69
C SER A 241 15.23 7.93 5.05
N MET A 242 15.80 7.01 5.80
CA MET A 242 16.62 7.37 6.95
C MET A 242 17.94 7.94 6.44
N VAL A 243 17.96 9.27 6.23
CA VAL A 243 19.23 9.99 6.15
C VAL A 243 19.69 10.15 7.59
N LEU A 244 20.54 9.24 8.07
CA LEU A 244 21.33 9.48 9.26
C LEU A 244 22.36 10.55 8.88
N GLU A 245 22.04 11.83 9.09
CA GLU A 245 23.05 12.88 9.00
C GLU A 245 24.05 12.68 10.15
N PRO A 246 25.32 12.38 9.86
CA PRO A 246 26.30 12.17 10.89
C PRO A 246 26.80 13.53 11.36
N SER A 247 26.11 14.21 12.32
CA SER A 247 26.73 15.20 13.26
C SER A 247 25.81 16.15 14.06
N ARG A 248 24.47 16.07 14.07
CA ARG A 248 23.66 16.97 14.94
C ARG A 248 22.72 16.22 15.89
N GLN A 249 23.11 16.17 17.17
CA GLN A 249 22.44 15.50 18.30
C GLN A 249 21.00 15.98 18.66
N SER A 250 20.27 16.64 17.76
CA SER A 250 18.90 17.09 18.06
C SER A 250 17.96 17.20 16.86
N GLN A 251 18.32 16.68 15.67
CA GLN A 251 17.47 16.85 14.49
C GLN A 251 16.61 15.61 14.21
N GLN A 252 15.30 15.86 14.11
CA GLN A 252 14.30 14.88 13.69
C GLN A 252 14.65 14.33 12.30
N PRO A 253 14.46 13.02 12.05
CA PRO A 253 14.63 12.46 10.72
C PRO A 253 13.69 13.17 9.73
N SER A 254 14.23 13.75 8.66
CA SER A 254 13.42 14.34 7.60
C SER A 254 13.02 13.28 6.59
N CYS A 255 11.75 12.88 6.59
CA CYS A 255 11.22 11.95 5.61
C CYS A 255 10.96 12.66 4.27
N LYS A 256 11.77 12.41 3.24
CA LYS A 256 11.54 12.91 1.88
C LYS A 256 11.31 11.72 0.94
N SER A 257 10.08 11.51 0.51
CA SER A 257 9.77 10.58 -0.58
C SER A 257 9.72 11.36 -1.89
N LYS A 258 10.48 10.92 -2.90
CA LYS A 258 10.56 11.53 -4.23
C LYS A 258 10.00 10.57 -5.27
N LEU A 259 9.21 11.10 -6.20
CA LEU A 259 8.91 10.38 -7.44
C LEU A 259 10.14 10.51 -8.32
N HIS A 260 10.75 9.39 -8.66
CA HIS A 260 11.90 9.36 -9.57
C HIS A 260 11.40 8.93 -10.95
N THR A 261 11.75 9.70 -11.98
CA THR A 261 11.60 9.24 -13.36
C THR A 261 12.94 8.67 -13.79
N LEU A 262 12.97 7.38 -14.08
CA LEU A 262 14.11 6.74 -14.72
C LEU A 262 13.78 6.70 -16.21
N ALA A 263 14.37 7.62 -16.98
CA ALA A 263 14.34 7.58 -18.43
C ALA A 263 15.49 6.70 -18.92
N TRP A 264 15.17 5.73 -19.77
CA TRP A 264 16.18 4.89 -20.41
C TRP A 264 16.39 5.32 -21.86
N THR A 265 17.65 5.36 -22.29
CA THR A 265 18.02 5.41 -23.71
C THR A 265 18.64 4.07 -24.08
N THR A 266 18.24 3.50 -25.21
CA THR A 266 18.63 2.20 -25.76
C THR A 266 20.15 1.96 -25.96
N SER A 267 21.03 2.87 -25.55
CA SER A 267 22.47 2.86 -25.84
C SER A 267 23.33 1.93 -24.96
N GLY A 268 22.76 1.00 -24.19
CA GLY A 268 23.53 0.01 -23.43
C GLY A 268 24.37 0.56 -22.27
N GLN A 269 24.23 1.84 -21.94
CA GLN A 269 24.83 2.43 -20.73
C GLN A 269 23.96 2.10 -19.52
N THR A 270 24.63 1.80 -18.39
CA THR A 270 23.97 1.80 -17.08
C THR A 270 23.27 3.14 -16.89
N PRO A 271 22.00 3.15 -16.44
CA PRO A 271 21.27 4.40 -16.25
C PRO A 271 22.03 5.27 -15.26
N LYS A 272 22.61 6.37 -15.75
CA LYS A 272 23.03 7.46 -14.87
C LYS A 272 21.75 8.14 -14.38
N PRO A 273 21.56 8.34 -13.07
CA PRO A 273 20.50 9.22 -12.60
C PRO A 273 20.69 10.56 -13.32
N SER A 274 19.71 10.97 -14.12
CA SER A 274 19.82 12.24 -14.84
C SER A 274 19.95 13.35 -13.81
N SER A 275 21.08 14.06 -13.78
CA SER A 275 21.12 15.39 -13.21
C SER A 275 20.05 16.20 -13.93
N ALA A 276 18.99 16.57 -13.21
CA ALA A 276 17.78 17.15 -13.75
C ALA A 276 18.10 18.31 -14.71
N SER A 277 17.60 18.23 -15.95
CA SER A 277 17.26 19.45 -16.70
C SER A 277 16.11 20.12 -15.94
N SER A 278 16.21 21.42 -15.76
CA SER A 278 15.42 22.32 -14.91
C SER A 278 13.90 22.33 -15.05
N ASP A 279 13.30 21.46 -15.87
CA ASP A 279 11.91 21.67 -16.31
C ASP A 279 10.86 20.80 -15.61
N HIS A 280 11.25 19.84 -14.75
CA HIS A 280 10.27 19.10 -13.92
C HIS A 280 10.85 18.64 -12.56
N GLU A 281 11.59 19.49 -11.85
CA GLU A 281 11.89 19.26 -10.42
C GLU A 281 10.66 19.54 -9.54
N ASN A 282 9.61 18.72 -9.70
CA ASN A 282 8.56 18.61 -8.68
C ASN A 282 9.11 17.77 -7.52
N ILE A 283 9.89 18.42 -6.64
CA ILE A 283 10.23 17.88 -5.31
C ILE A 283 8.94 17.87 -4.50
N LEU A 284 8.19 16.77 -4.61
CA LEU A 284 6.93 16.60 -3.88
C LEU A 284 7.21 16.14 -2.46
N ASN A 285 6.62 16.82 -1.49
CA ASN A 285 6.55 16.39 -0.09
C ASN A 285 5.55 15.22 0.03
N CYS A 286 5.91 14.05 -0.50
CA CYS A 286 5.25 12.77 -0.16
C CYS A 286 5.53 12.34 1.29
N ALA A 287 6.26 13.17 2.05
CA ALA A 287 6.47 13.08 3.48
C ALA A 287 5.17 12.73 4.21
N TRP A 288 4.03 13.30 3.84
CA TRP A 288 2.74 12.95 4.46
C TRP A 288 2.34 11.48 4.23
N LEU A 289 2.47 10.93 3.02
CA LEU A 289 2.14 9.51 2.77
C LEU A 289 3.14 8.55 3.42
N THR A 290 4.44 8.84 3.45
CA THR A 290 5.40 7.99 4.18
C THR A 290 5.20 8.11 5.71
N ARG A 291 4.86 9.32 6.18
CA ARG A 291 4.49 9.64 7.57
C ARG A 291 3.05 9.26 7.94
N GLU A 292 2.24 8.78 7.00
CA GLU A 292 0.92 8.21 7.28
C GLU A 292 0.86 6.70 7.00
N LEU A 293 1.64 6.18 6.05
CA LEU A 293 1.59 4.77 5.67
C LEU A 293 2.67 3.88 6.28
N LEU A 294 3.79 4.42 6.76
CA LEU A 294 4.96 3.56 7.02
C LEU A 294 5.69 3.79 8.34
N GLY A 295 5.64 4.97 8.93
CA GLY A 295 6.32 5.25 10.19
C GLY A 295 7.84 5.09 10.17
N ASP A 296 8.53 5.80 11.05
CA ASP A 296 10.00 5.92 11.00
C ASP A 296 10.77 4.66 11.47
N ARG A 297 10.12 3.50 11.65
CA ARG A 297 10.71 2.35 12.38
C ARG A 297 10.67 0.99 11.67
N TYR A 298 11.09 0.94 10.41
CA TYR A 298 11.64 -0.29 9.82
C TYR A 298 13.17 -0.35 9.98
N ALA A 299 13.68 -0.06 11.19
CA ALA A 299 15.05 -0.36 11.60
C ALA A 299 15.00 -1.36 12.77
N ILE A 300 15.32 -2.61 12.46
CA ILE A 300 15.99 -3.53 13.38
C ILE A 300 17.30 -3.89 12.70
#